data_AF-A0A1B8S9E6-F1
#
_entry.id   AF-A0A1B8S9E6-F1
#
_cell.length_a   1.000
_cell.length_b   1.000
_cell.length_c   1.000
_cell.angle_alpha   90.00
_cell.angle_beta   90.00
_cell.angle_gamma   90.00
#
_symmetry.space_group_name_H-M   'P 1'
#
loop_
_entity.id
_entity.type
_entity.pdbx_description
1 polymer ?
#
loop_
_entity_poly.entity_id
_entity_poly.type
_entity_poly.pdbx_seq_one_letter_code
_entity_poly.pdbx_strand_id
1 'polypeptide(L)'
;MPTLAIDKGFLTDLARLDKPVAKRVTEVFDEFDAATHTGLHLEKIAKARNPRFRSIRIDQFWRGIVLAPERGDVYTLLKVLPHDDAYDWARRSNISVNAATGGIEIRDEAELDRHIPAHADAAPTAAVPLFADIGDGTLTTLGIDAQVLAFARTVTDTAQLDAAKAFLPGTQWDVLFGLAAGYSPEEVWADLGAAILDEPVDTEDLDAAILRSRDRVVLVDGPDELMDVFAYPFATWRVYLHPTQRAVVDVNYSGPARVTGGPGTGKTVVALHRAHRLARRGDGKVLVTTFTSTLSESLQDGLDMLIDDEDVERRLEVIHVDKLAHRVFRAEHGAPHLLG
;
A
#
# COMPACT_ATOMS: atom_id res chain seq x y z
N MET A 1 -15.90 -20.94 5.47
CA MET A 1 -15.11 -21.52 4.36
C MET A 1 -13.83 -20.71 4.35
N PRO A 2 -12.66 -21.35 4.32
CA PRO A 2 -11.39 -20.63 4.26
C PRO A 2 -11.40 -19.67 3.07
N THR A 3 -11.05 -18.41 3.34
CA THR A 3 -10.90 -17.37 2.33
C THR A 3 -9.44 -16.99 2.30
N LEU A 4 -8.85 -17.00 1.10
CA LEU A 4 -7.49 -16.56 0.93
C LEU A 4 -7.44 -15.05 0.66
N ALA A 5 -6.52 -14.39 1.35
CA ALA A 5 -6.15 -13.02 1.12
C ALA A 5 -4.68 -12.96 0.66
N ILE A 6 -4.34 -11.97 -0.16
CA ILE A 6 -2.98 -11.80 -0.68
C ILE A 6 -2.48 -10.42 -0.32
N ASP A 7 -1.30 -10.35 0.30
CA ASP A 7 -0.58 -9.11 0.53
C ASP A 7 -0.18 -8.46 -0.80
N LYS A 8 -0.48 -7.18 -1.00
CA LYS A 8 -0.13 -6.43 -2.21
C LYS A 8 1.38 -6.24 -2.36
N GLY A 9 2.13 -6.26 -1.26
CA GLY A 9 3.60 -6.32 -1.29
C GLY A 9 4.10 -7.62 -1.93
N PHE A 10 3.40 -8.75 -1.72
CA PHE A 10 3.68 -9.99 -2.43
C PHE A 10 3.38 -9.90 -3.93
N LEU A 11 2.37 -9.13 -4.36
CA LEU A 11 2.04 -9.02 -5.79
C LEU A 11 3.21 -8.48 -6.64
N THR A 12 4.09 -7.65 -6.06
CA THR A 12 5.32 -7.22 -6.74
C THR A 12 6.33 -8.36 -6.88
N ASP A 13 6.45 -9.22 -5.87
CA ASP A 13 7.32 -10.40 -5.94
C ASP A 13 6.77 -11.45 -6.90
N LEU A 14 5.46 -11.61 -6.92
CA LEU A 14 4.72 -12.52 -7.79
C LEU A 14 5.03 -12.27 -9.27
N ALA A 15 5.10 -11.00 -9.68
CA ALA A 15 5.47 -10.61 -11.04
C ALA A 15 6.91 -10.95 -11.42
N ARG A 16 7.79 -11.19 -10.43
CA ARG A 16 9.19 -11.58 -10.62
C ARG A 16 9.38 -13.10 -10.57
N LEU A 17 8.36 -13.86 -10.15
CA LEU A 17 8.45 -15.31 -10.11
C LEU A 17 8.45 -15.90 -11.52
N ASP A 18 9.15 -17.02 -11.69
CA ASP A 18 9.10 -17.78 -12.92
C ASP A 18 7.67 -18.28 -13.19
N LYS A 19 7.24 -18.24 -14.46
CA LYS A 19 5.88 -18.64 -14.86
C LYS A 19 5.41 -20.00 -14.31
N PRO A 20 6.25 -21.06 -14.23
CA PRO A 20 5.84 -22.33 -13.63
C PRO A 20 5.55 -22.22 -12.13
N VAL A 21 6.30 -21.41 -11.40
CA VAL A 21 6.11 -21.19 -9.96
C VAL A 21 4.81 -20.41 -9.75
N ALA A 22 4.62 -19.31 -10.49
CA ALA A 22 3.39 -18.54 -10.49
C ALA A 22 2.15 -19.41 -10.75
N LYS A 23 2.21 -20.29 -11.76
CA LYS A 23 1.13 -21.25 -12.03
C LYS A 23 0.89 -22.20 -10.85
N ARG A 24 1.96 -22.73 -10.25
CA ARG A 24 1.83 -23.66 -9.12
C ARG A 24 1.26 -22.98 -7.88
N VAL A 25 1.59 -21.70 -7.67
CA VAL A 25 0.98 -20.86 -6.65
C VAL A 25 -0.54 -20.84 -6.84
N THR A 26 -1.04 -20.59 -8.07
CA THR A 26 -2.49 -20.68 -8.37
C THR A 26 -3.08 -22.05 -8.04
N GLU A 27 -2.47 -23.13 -8.53
CA GLU A 27 -2.99 -24.49 -8.33
C GLU A 27 -3.10 -24.86 -6.83
N VAL A 28 -2.11 -24.46 -6.03
CA VAL A 28 -2.12 -24.67 -4.57
C VAL A 28 -3.24 -23.90 -3.88
N PHE A 29 -3.64 -22.75 -4.43
CA PHE A 29 -4.75 -21.97 -3.89
C PHE A 29 -6.12 -22.48 -4.32
N ASP A 30 -6.23 -23.04 -5.52
CA ASP A 30 -7.46 -23.75 -5.94
C ASP A 30 -7.73 -24.95 -5.04
N GLU A 31 -6.67 -25.69 -4.71
CA GLU A 31 -6.72 -26.76 -3.72
C GLU A 31 -7.16 -26.23 -2.34
N PHE A 32 -6.81 -24.98 -1.99
CA PHE A 32 -7.09 -24.33 -0.70
C PHE A 32 -8.55 -23.98 -0.51
N ASP A 33 -9.16 -23.36 -1.52
CA ASP A 33 -10.58 -23.02 -1.47
C ASP A 33 -11.46 -24.28 -1.53
N ALA A 34 -11.00 -25.33 -2.21
CA ALA A 34 -11.70 -26.62 -2.29
C ALA A 34 -11.58 -27.45 -1.00
N ALA A 35 -10.55 -27.25 -0.18
CA ALA A 35 -10.29 -28.04 1.00
C ALA A 35 -10.88 -27.41 2.27
N THR A 36 -11.91 -28.04 2.86
CA THR A 36 -12.33 -27.76 4.25
C THR A 36 -11.25 -28.17 5.25
N HIS A 37 -10.33 -27.26 5.58
CA HIS A 37 -9.30 -27.29 6.64
C HIS A 37 -8.36 -28.51 6.76
N THR A 38 -8.59 -29.61 6.02
CA THR A 38 -7.87 -30.89 6.19
C THR A 38 -7.01 -31.27 4.98
N GLY A 39 -7.17 -30.60 3.84
CA GLY A 39 -6.48 -30.97 2.59
C GLY A 39 -5.12 -30.31 2.36
N LEU A 40 -4.85 -29.13 2.94
CA LEU A 40 -3.55 -28.46 2.81
C LEU A 40 -2.81 -28.40 4.12
N HIS A 41 -1.63 -29.03 4.11
CA HIS A 41 -0.72 -29.07 5.22
C HIS A 41 -0.05 -27.70 5.41
N LEU A 42 -0.71 -26.82 6.16
CA LEU A 42 -0.07 -25.63 6.72
C LEU A 42 0.87 -26.05 7.86
N GLU A 43 2.17 -25.93 7.61
CA GLU A 43 3.21 -26.34 8.56
C GLU A 43 3.56 -25.20 9.51
N LYS A 44 3.77 -25.51 10.79
CA LYS A 44 4.32 -24.55 11.74
C LYS A 44 5.79 -24.28 11.42
N ILE A 45 6.18 -23.02 11.41
CA ILE A 45 7.58 -22.63 11.17
C ILE A 45 8.30 -22.52 12.51
N ALA A 46 9.35 -23.31 12.68
CA ALA A 46 10.15 -23.28 13.90
C ALA A 46 10.87 -21.92 14.04
N LYS A 47 10.82 -21.33 15.24
CA LYS A 47 11.46 -20.03 15.57
C LYS A 47 10.96 -18.84 14.74
N ALA A 48 9.82 -18.95 14.06
CA ALA A 48 9.21 -17.78 13.44
C ALA A 48 8.95 -16.70 14.49
N ARG A 49 9.23 -15.44 14.15
CA ARG A 49 9.03 -14.32 15.08
C ARG A 49 7.54 -14.12 15.36
N ASN A 50 6.70 -14.26 14.34
CA ASN A 50 5.25 -14.27 14.51
C ASN A 50 4.71 -15.72 14.64
N PRO A 51 4.03 -16.07 15.74
CA PRO A 51 3.53 -17.43 15.98
C PRO A 51 2.38 -17.85 15.05
N ARG A 52 1.79 -16.90 14.32
CA ARG A 52 0.71 -17.13 13.34
C ARG A 52 1.24 -17.46 11.95
N PHE A 53 2.54 -17.32 11.69
CA PHE A 53 3.11 -17.73 10.42
C PHE A 53 3.05 -19.26 10.23
N ARG A 54 2.58 -19.65 9.05
CA ARG A 54 2.54 -21.02 8.56
C ARG A 54 3.24 -21.09 7.22
N SER A 55 3.89 -22.21 6.96
CA SER A 55 4.40 -22.50 5.62
C SER A 55 3.38 -23.33 4.84
N ILE A 56 3.20 -22.96 3.58
CA ILE A 56 2.48 -23.78 2.59
C ILE A 56 3.47 -24.19 1.51
N ARG A 57 3.34 -25.44 1.06
CA ARG A 57 4.19 -25.97 0.00
C ARG A 57 3.68 -25.53 -1.36
N ILE A 58 4.52 -24.82 -2.12
CA ILE A 58 4.23 -24.51 -3.53
C ILE A 58 4.69 -25.67 -4.40
N ASP A 59 5.98 -26.01 -4.34
CA ASP A 59 6.54 -27.19 -4.99
C ASP A 59 7.62 -27.86 -4.11
N GLN A 60 8.59 -28.56 -4.71
CA GLN A 60 9.69 -29.15 -3.95
C GLN A 60 10.60 -28.09 -3.32
N PHE A 61 10.87 -26.99 -4.02
CA PHE A 61 11.86 -25.97 -3.68
C PHE A 61 11.25 -24.70 -3.08
N TRP A 62 10.08 -24.28 -3.55
CA TRP A 62 9.40 -23.05 -3.15
C TRP A 62 8.43 -23.28 -1.99
N ARG A 63 8.34 -22.28 -1.12
CA ARG A 63 7.40 -22.21 0.02
C ARG A 63 6.69 -20.88 0.04
N GLY A 64 5.40 -20.93 0.32
CA GLY A 64 4.60 -19.75 0.67
C GLY A 64 4.61 -19.53 2.18
N ILE A 65 4.64 -18.28 2.61
CA ILE A 65 4.43 -17.88 4.00
C ILE A 65 3.04 -17.29 4.13
N VAL A 66 2.23 -17.91 5.00
CA VAL A 66 0.83 -17.56 5.23
C VAL A 66 0.66 -17.09 6.66
N LEU A 67 -0.02 -15.96 6.86
CA LEU A 67 -0.56 -15.55 8.14
C LEU A 67 -1.86 -16.30 8.39
N ALA A 68 -1.85 -17.21 9.36
CA ALA A 68 -3.06 -17.88 9.79
C ALA A 68 -3.92 -16.94 10.66
N PRO A 69 -5.26 -16.98 10.56
CA PRO A 69 -6.15 -16.24 11.44
C PRO A 69 -6.03 -16.75 12.89
N GLU A 70 -6.33 -15.90 13.86
CA GLU A 70 -6.55 -16.35 15.24
C GLU A 70 -8.01 -16.78 15.43
N ARG A 71 -8.94 -16.06 14.79
CA ARG A 71 -10.37 -16.32 14.71
C ARG A 71 -10.87 -16.14 13.28
N GLY A 72 -11.80 -17.00 12.87
CA GLY A 72 -12.35 -17.00 11.52
C GLY A 72 -11.46 -17.76 10.53
N ASP A 73 -11.75 -17.55 9.24
CA ASP A 73 -11.22 -18.42 8.18
C ASP A 73 -10.38 -17.67 7.14
N VAL A 74 -9.90 -16.45 7.43
CA VAL A 74 -9.13 -15.63 6.47
C VAL A 74 -7.63 -15.88 6.62
N TYR A 75 -7.02 -16.52 5.63
CA TYR A 75 -5.59 -16.80 5.58
C TYR A 75 -4.90 -15.85 4.62
N THR A 76 -3.85 -15.16 5.05
CA THR A 76 -3.17 -14.17 4.19
C THR A 76 -1.83 -14.67 3.69
N LEU A 77 -1.67 -14.85 2.38
CA LEU A 77 -0.38 -15.11 1.76
C LEU A 77 0.48 -13.85 1.75
N LEU A 78 1.68 -13.94 2.31
CA LEU A 78 2.58 -12.81 2.51
C LEU A 78 3.80 -12.84 1.58
N LYS A 79 4.32 -14.03 1.26
CA LYS A 79 5.52 -14.24 0.42
C LYS A 79 5.50 -15.63 -0.20
N VAL A 80 6.18 -15.77 -1.34
CA VAL A 80 6.60 -17.05 -1.91
C VAL A 80 8.09 -16.94 -2.22
N LEU A 81 8.89 -17.80 -1.59
CA LEU A 81 10.35 -17.76 -1.62
C LEU A 81 10.91 -19.19 -1.70
N PRO A 82 12.18 -19.38 -2.09
CA PRO A 82 12.88 -20.64 -1.85
C PRO A 82 12.76 -21.07 -0.40
N HIS A 83 12.75 -22.38 -0.14
CA HIS A 83 12.47 -22.95 1.18
C HIS A 83 13.23 -22.27 2.34
N ASP A 84 14.54 -22.14 2.22
CA ASP A 84 15.37 -21.59 3.29
C ASP A 84 15.11 -20.09 3.45
N ASP A 85 15.05 -19.35 2.35
CA ASP A 85 14.74 -17.91 2.34
C ASP A 85 13.36 -17.60 2.94
N ALA A 86 12.37 -18.47 2.70
CA ALA A 86 11.03 -18.34 3.27
C ALA A 86 11.07 -18.45 4.80
N TYR A 87 11.88 -19.38 5.33
CA TYR A 87 11.99 -19.61 6.77
C TYR A 87 12.84 -18.52 7.42
N ASP A 88 13.88 -18.05 6.74
CA ASP A 88 14.68 -16.91 7.16
C ASP A 88 13.84 -15.64 7.24
N TRP A 89 12.99 -15.40 6.23
CA TRP A 89 12.02 -14.32 6.22
C TRP A 89 11.06 -14.42 7.41
N ALA A 90 10.48 -15.60 7.68
CA ALA A 90 9.58 -15.80 8.81
C ALA A 90 10.25 -15.63 10.20
N ARG A 91 11.56 -15.85 10.30
CA ARG A 91 12.34 -15.65 11.53
C ARG A 91 12.69 -14.18 11.80
N ARG A 92 12.83 -13.37 10.76
CA ARG A 92 13.19 -11.94 10.87
C ARG A 92 11.99 -11.00 10.82
N SER A 93 10.97 -11.35 10.05
CA SER A 93 9.81 -10.51 9.82
C SER A 93 8.76 -10.64 10.92
N ASN A 94 8.04 -9.55 11.17
CA ASN A 94 6.88 -9.54 12.05
C ASN A 94 5.72 -8.75 11.45
N ILE A 95 4.54 -8.88 12.04
CA ILE A 95 3.32 -8.15 11.68
C ILE A 95 2.78 -7.40 12.88
N SER A 96 2.44 -6.14 12.68
CA SER A 96 1.75 -5.26 13.63
C SER A 96 0.51 -4.65 12.98
N VAL A 97 -0.34 -4.00 13.79
CA VAL A 97 -1.45 -3.18 13.32
C VAL A 97 -1.10 -1.72 13.59
N ASN A 98 -1.16 -0.88 12.57
CA ASN A 98 -0.91 0.55 12.73
C ASN A 98 -2.04 1.18 13.54
N ALA A 99 -1.73 1.88 14.63
CA ALA A 99 -2.75 2.46 15.51
C ALA A 99 -3.55 3.61 14.86
N ALA A 100 -2.96 4.32 13.90
CA ALA A 100 -3.62 5.42 13.19
C ALA A 100 -4.51 4.91 12.05
N THR A 101 -4.02 3.97 11.23
CA THR A 101 -4.75 3.50 10.04
C THR A 101 -5.53 2.21 10.25
N GLY A 102 -5.23 1.48 11.31
CA GLY A 102 -5.80 0.17 11.63
C GLY A 102 -5.48 -0.95 10.64
N GLY A 103 -4.55 -0.70 9.72
CA GLY A 103 -4.09 -1.68 8.76
C GLY A 103 -2.91 -2.51 9.26
N ILE A 104 -2.74 -3.70 8.69
CA ILE A 104 -1.56 -4.53 8.97
C ILE A 104 -0.29 -3.93 8.36
N GLU A 105 0.79 -4.07 9.10
CA GLU A 105 2.12 -3.64 8.73
C GLU A 105 3.08 -4.81 8.82
N ILE A 106 3.96 -4.94 7.83
CA ILE A 106 5.01 -5.96 7.81
C ILE A 106 6.35 -5.24 7.86
N ARG A 107 7.25 -5.73 8.70
CA ARG A 107 8.61 -5.19 8.88
C ARG A 107 9.63 -6.29 9.06
N ASP A 108 10.89 -5.98 8.77
CA ASP A 108 12.01 -6.81 9.19
C ASP A 108 12.46 -6.37 10.58
N GLU A 109 11.93 -7.04 11.59
CA GLU A 109 12.16 -6.63 12.97
C GLU A 109 13.57 -7.01 13.45
N ALA A 110 14.22 -7.99 12.84
CA ALA A 110 15.60 -8.33 13.16
C ALA A 110 16.61 -7.30 12.63
N GLU A 111 16.32 -6.60 11.52
CA GLU A 111 17.11 -5.43 11.09
C GLU A 111 16.88 -4.25 12.03
N LEU A 112 15.63 -4.01 12.45
CA LEU A 112 15.31 -2.93 13.38
C LEU A 112 16.04 -3.09 14.73
N ASP A 113 16.00 -4.30 15.31
CA ASP A 113 16.71 -4.64 16.54
C ASP A 113 18.23 -4.47 16.43
N ARG A 114 18.80 -4.62 15.20
CA ARG A 114 20.23 -4.43 14.94
C ARG A 114 20.60 -2.97 14.74
N HIS A 115 19.76 -2.19 14.08
CA HIS A 115 20.07 -0.81 13.73
C HIS A 115 19.93 0.15 14.90
N ILE A 116 18.94 -0.03 15.79
CA ILE A 116 18.73 0.88 16.92
C ILE A 116 19.99 1.03 17.79
N PRO A 117 20.63 -0.07 18.29
CA PRO A 117 21.84 0.06 19.11
C PRO A 117 23.04 0.57 18.31
N ALA A 118 23.21 0.09 17.07
CA ALA A 118 24.34 0.46 16.24
C ALA A 118 24.38 1.95 15.89
N HIS A 119 23.21 2.57 15.67
CA HIS A 119 23.11 4.00 15.42
C HIS A 119 23.35 4.81 16.69
N ALA A 120 22.83 4.36 17.83
CA ALA A 120 23.09 4.99 19.13
C ALA A 120 24.58 5.02 19.49
N ASP A 121 25.32 3.94 19.21
CA ASP A 121 26.76 3.84 19.48
C ASP A 121 27.62 4.62 18.47
N ALA A 122 27.15 4.77 17.22
CA ALA A 122 27.89 5.42 16.14
C ALA A 122 27.60 6.92 16.01
N ALA A 123 26.55 7.43 16.65
CA ALA A 123 26.16 8.83 16.57
C ALA A 123 27.29 9.73 17.11
N PRO A 124 27.77 10.73 16.33
CA PRO A 124 28.68 11.74 16.83
C PRO A 124 28.04 12.42 18.05
N THR A 125 28.81 12.70 19.10
CA THR A 125 28.31 13.32 20.35
C THR A 125 27.59 14.67 20.13
N ALA A 126 27.72 15.27 18.95
CA ALA A 126 27.13 16.54 18.56
C ALA A 126 26.04 16.44 17.46
N ALA A 127 25.70 15.24 16.97
CA ALA A 127 24.66 15.09 15.96
C ALA A 127 23.28 15.13 16.62
N VAL A 128 22.44 16.09 16.20
CA VAL A 128 21.05 16.18 16.65
C VAL A 128 20.21 15.23 15.78
N PRO A 129 19.41 14.33 16.38
CA PRO A 129 18.51 13.46 15.62
C PRO A 129 17.52 14.26 14.76
N LEU A 130 17.18 13.76 13.56
CA LEU A 130 16.29 14.44 12.62
C LEU A 130 14.94 14.83 13.21
N PHE A 131 14.43 14.00 14.13
CA PHE A 131 13.09 14.16 14.70
C PHE A 131 13.12 14.74 16.13
N ALA A 132 14.26 15.25 16.61
CA ALA A 132 14.44 15.70 17.99
C ALA A 132 13.41 16.75 18.43
N ASP A 133 12.96 17.61 17.52
CA ASP A 133 12.02 18.70 17.80
C ASP A 133 10.54 18.28 17.79
N ILE A 134 10.24 17.03 17.42
CA ILE A 134 8.88 16.49 17.37
C ILE A 134 8.63 15.64 18.61
N GLY A 135 7.53 15.87 19.32
CA GLY A 135 7.19 15.11 20.52
C GLY A 135 6.81 13.65 20.24
N ASP A 136 7.15 12.73 21.15
CA ASP A 136 6.82 11.29 21.02
C ASP A 136 5.32 11.07 20.81
N GLY A 137 4.46 11.78 21.56
CA GLY A 137 3.01 11.67 21.41
C GLY A 137 2.50 12.07 20.03
N THR A 138 3.16 13.02 19.36
CA THR A 138 2.85 13.40 17.99
C THR A 138 3.21 12.28 17.01
N LEU A 139 4.40 11.70 17.13
CA LEU A 139 4.82 10.56 16.31
C LEU A 139 3.89 9.36 16.53
N THR A 140 3.52 9.05 17.77
CA THR A 140 2.56 8.00 18.09
C THR A 140 1.18 8.29 17.49
N THR A 141 0.72 9.54 17.53
CA THR A 141 -0.54 9.93 16.89
C THR A 141 -0.48 9.65 15.40
N LEU A 142 0.62 10.01 14.72
CA LEU A 142 0.87 9.71 13.31
C LEU A 142 1.04 8.20 12.99
N GLY A 143 0.87 7.31 13.97
CA GLY A 143 0.95 5.87 13.78
C GLY A 143 2.36 5.28 13.87
N ILE A 144 3.35 6.03 14.37
CA ILE A 144 4.69 5.51 14.66
C ILE A 144 4.64 4.70 15.96
N ASP A 145 4.96 3.41 15.87
CA ASP A 145 4.99 2.53 17.05
C ASP A 145 6.28 2.71 17.86
N ALA A 146 6.30 2.12 19.07
CA ALA A 146 7.41 2.30 20.01
C ALA A 146 8.78 1.85 19.46
N GLN A 147 8.83 0.82 18.62
CA GLN A 147 10.06 0.29 18.06
C GLN A 147 10.59 1.19 16.95
N VAL A 148 9.71 1.66 16.06
CA VAL A 148 10.08 2.61 15.00
C VAL A 148 10.37 3.99 15.58
N LEU A 149 9.70 4.39 16.65
CA LEU A 149 10.01 5.61 17.41
C LEU A 149 11.43 5.53 17.98
N ALA A 150 11.79 4.41 18.62
CA ALA A 150 13.14 4.21 19.13
C ALA A 150 14.19 4.33 18.03
N PHE A 151 13.91 3.78 16.84
CA PHE A 151 14.75 3.99 15.66
C PHE A 151 14.80 5.45 15.20
N ALA A 152 13.66 6.14 15.09
CA ALA A 152 13.60 7.54 14.70
C ALA A 152 14.45 8.44 15.62
N ARG A 153 14.52 8.12 16.91
CA ARG A 153 15.35 8.83 17.88
C ARG A 153 16.87 8.62 17.70
N THR A 154 17.30 7.64 16.90
CA THR A 154 18.71 7.41 16.59
C THR A 154 19.12 7.93 15.21
N VAL A 155 18.16 8.30 14.35
CA VAL A 155 18.44 8.76 12.98
C VAL A 155 18.92 10.20 12.98
N THR A 156 20.09 10.45 12.41
CA THR A 156 20.73 11.78 12.35
C THR A 156 20.78 12.38 10.94
N ASP A 157 20.54 11.59 9.90
CA ASP A 157 20.56 12.05 8.51
C ASP A 157 19.55 11.31 7.61
N THR A 158 19.27 11.88 6.44
CA THR A 158 18.27 11.35 5.51
C THR A 158 18.72 10.07 4.80
N ALA A 159 20.03 9.81 4.68
CA ALA A 159 20.53 8.59 4.05
C ALA A 159 20.28 7.36 4.93
N GLN A 160 20.41 7.51 6.25
CA GLN A 160 20.01 6.50 7.24
C GLN A 160 18.51 6.20 7.15
N LEU A 161 17.67 7.24 6.99
CA LEU A 161 16.23 7.09 6.81
C LEU A 161 15.88 6.39 5.49
N ASP A 162 16.52 6.77 4.38
CA ASP A 162 16.31 6.13 3.07
C ASP A 162 16.67 4.64 3.10
N ALA A 163 17.79 4.28 3.75
CA ALA A 163 18.18 2.88 3.93
C ALA A 163 17.15 2.09 4.77
N ALA A 164 16.48 2.77 5.71
CA ALA A 164 15.47 2.17 6.58
C ALA A 164 14.20 1.71 5.84
N LYS A 165 13.96 2.22 4.63
CA LYS A 165 12.84 1.79 3.76
C LYS A 165 12.83 0.29 3.50
N ALA A 166 14.00 -0.36 3.55
CA ALA A 166 14.13 -1.79 3.31
C ALA A 166 13.58 -2.66 4.46
N PHE A 167 13.47 -2.13 5.68
CA PHE A 167 13.09 -2.91 6.87
C PHE A 167 11.95 -2.31 7.70
N LEU A 168 11.63 -1.02 7.56
CA LEU A 168 10.50 -0.38 8.25
C LEU A 168 9.15 -0.70 7.59
N PRO A 169 8.03 -0.64 8.35
CA PRO A 169 6.70 -0.54 7.76
C PRO A 169 6.62 0.63 6.78
N GLY A 170 6.07 0.40 5.59
CA GLY A 170 5.98 1.43 4.54
C GLY A 170 5.29 2.70 5.02
N THR A 171 4.12 2.57 5.66
CA THR A 171 3.34 3.71 6.17
C THR A 171 4.11 4.51 7.23
N GLN A 172 4.77 3.84 8.18
CA GLN A 172 5.58 4.53 9.18
C GLN A 172 6.83 5.18 8.57
N TRP A 173 7.44 4.57 7.56
CA TRP A 173 8.55 5.17 6.80
C TRP A 173 8.10 6.43 6.05
N ASP A 174 6.93 6.39 5.39
CA ASP A 174 6.37 7.54 4.67
C ASP A 174 6.13 8.72 5.62
N VAL A 175 5.63 8.46 6.83
CA VAL A 175 5.47 9.47 7.89
C VAL A 175 6.81 10.10 8.28
N LEU A 176 7.81 9.28 8.61
CA LEU A 176 9.14 9.79 8.98
C LEU A 176 9.79 10.54 7.81
N PHE A 177 9.62 10.07 6.58
CA PHE A 177 10.12 10.72 5.38
C PHE A 177 9.48 12.08 5.15
N GLY A 178 8.15 12.19 5.30
CA GLY A 178 7.43 13.46 5.23
C GLY A 178 7.93 14.47 6.26
N LEU A 179 8.06 14.05 7.53
CA LEU A 179 8.59 14.90 8.59
C LEU A 179 10.04 15.35 8.30
N ALA A 180 10.89 14.44 7.81
CA ALA A 180 12.28 14.77 7.44
C ALA A 180 12.38 15.70 6.23
N ALA A 181 11.40 15.67 5.33
CA ALA A 181 11.28 16.58 4.20
C ALA A 181 10.76 17.98 4.59
N GLY A 182 10.45 18.21 5.87
CA GLY A 182 10.06 19.51 6.43
C GLY A 182 8.55 19.75 6.48
N TYR A 183 7.73 18.74 6.21
CA TYR A 183 6.29 18.82 6.42
C TYR A 183 5.98 18.84 7.92
N SER A 184 5.00 19.66 8.32
CA SER A 184 4.48 19.68 9.69
C SER A 184 3.73 18.38 10.02
N PRO A 185 3.63 18.01 11.30
CA PRO A 185 2.79 16.89 11.73
C PRO A 185 1.35 17.00 11.23
N GLU A 186 0.79 18.21 11.17
CA GLU A 186 -0.55 18.46 10.66
C GLU A 186 -0.67 18.17 9.15
N GLU A 187 0.34 18.52 8.37
CA GLU A 187 0.40 18.21 6.93
C GLU A 187 0.56 16.71 6.69
N VAL A 188 1.46 16.05 7.42
CA VAL A 188 1.62 14.58 7.35
C VAL A 188 0.35 13.87 7.78
N TRP A 189 -0.32 14.36 8.82
CA TRP A 189 -1.61 13.83 9.27
C TRP A 189 -2.72 14.02 8.23
N ALA A 190 -2.78 15.20 7.60
CA ALA A 190 -3.74 15.47 6.54
C ALA A 190 -3.52 14.57 5.31
N ASP A 191 -2.27 14.26 4.98
CA ASP A 191 -1.89 13.32 3.92
C ASP A 191 -2.26 11.88 4.26
N LEU A 192 -2.14 11.47 5.53
CA LEU A 192 -2.66 10.19 6.03
C LEU A 192 -4.20 10.14 6.09
N GLY A 193 -4.88 11.30 6.13
CA GLY A 193 -6.27 11.52 6.57
C GLY A 193 -7.37 10.74 5.85
N ALA A 194 -7.11 10.11 4.70
CA ALA A 194 -8.08 9.19 4.06
C ALA A 194 -8.02 7.75 4.61
N ALA A 195 -6.95 7.39 5.32
CA ALA A 195 -6.69 6.06 5.86
C ALA A 195 -6.84 5.97 7.39
N ILE A 196 -6.99 7.10 8.08
CA ILE A 196 -7.11 7.15 9.55
C ILE A 196 -8.52 6.77 9.98
N LEU A 197 -8.62 5.98 11.06
CA LEU A 197 -9.89 5.60 11.65
C LEU A 197 -10.28 6.60 12.75
N ASP A 198 -11.54 7.06 12.72
CA ASP A 198 -12.10 7.98 13.73
C ASP A 198 -12.24 7.32 15.12
N GLU A 199 -12.25 5.98 15.16
CA GLU A 199 -12.38 5.20 16.39
C GLU A 199 -11.05 4.51 16.75
N PRO A 200 -10.73 4.38 18.06
CA PRO A 200 -9.55 3.65 18.51
C PRO A 200 -9.51 2.23 17.94
N VAL A 201 -8.37 1.84 17.38
CA VAL A 201 -8.16 0.51 16.82
C VAL A 201 -7.65 -0.44 17.89
N ASP A 202 -8.25 -1.62 17.99
CA ASP A 202 -7.64 -2.74 18.69
C ASP A 202 -6.44 -3.26 17.88
N THR A 203 -5.23 -2.94 18.33
CA THR A 203 -3.98 -3.32 17.65
C THR A 203 -3.63 -4.79 17.81
N GLU A 204 -4.28 -5.51 18.72
CA GLU A 204 -4.09 -6.95 18.91
C GLU A 204 -4.99 -7.77 17.98
N ASP A 205 -6.06 -7.17 17.45
CA ASP A 205 -6.97 -7.83 16.50
C ASP A 205 -6.44 -7.75 15.06
N LEU A 206 -5.43 -8.57 14.78
CA LEU A 206 -4.87 -8.75 13.43
C LEU A 206 -5.92 -9.22 12.41
N ASP A 207 -6.91 -10.00 12.82
CA ASP A 207 -7.93 -10.54 11.91
C ASP A 207 -8.83 -9.42 11.39
N ALA A 208 -9.29 -8.54 12.28
CA ALA A 208 -10.02 -7.34 11.90
C ALA A 208 -9.14 -6.37 11.10
N ALA A 209 -7.85 -6.24 11.43
CA ALA A 209 -6.92 -5.38 10.70
C ALA A 209 -6.74 -5.81 9.25
N ILE A 210 -6.61 -7.12 8.97
CA ILE A 210 -6.54 -7.67 7.60
C ILE A 210 -7.78 -7.24 6.78
N LEU A 211 -8.97 -7.31 7.38
CA LEU A 211 -10.22 -6.93 6.72
C LEU A 211 -10.35 -5.42 6.47
N ARG A 212 -9.70 -4.59 7.30
CA ARG A 212 -9.60 -3.13 7.13
C ARG A 212 -8.57 -2.76 6.06
N SER A 213 -7.49 -3.54 5.92
CA SER A 213 -6.40 -3.34 4.96
C SER A 213 -6.76 -3.62 3.48
N ARG A 214 -7.91 -3.19 2.96
CA ARG A 214 -8.33 -3.45 1.56
C ARG A 214 -7.40 -2.80 0.51
N ASP A 215 -6.68 -1.77 0.93
CA ASP A 215 -5.65 -1.07 0.19
C ASP A 215 -4.32 -1.82 0.17
N ARG A 216 -4.11 -2.83 1.03
CA ARG A 216 -2.91 -3.69 1.08
C ARG A 216 -3.21 -5.18 0.89
N VAL A 217 -4.43 -5.64 1.06
CA VAL A 217 -4.80 -7.05 0.97
C VAL A 217 -5.88 -7.22 -0.09
N VAL A 218 -5.65 -8.11 -1.04
CA VAL A 218 -6.63 -8.53 -2.03
C VAL A 218 -7.30 -9.80 -1.52
N LEU A 219 -8.59 -9.73 -1.26
CA LEU A 219 -9.40 -10.94 -1.09
C LEU A 219 -9.61 -11.52 -2.48
N VAL A 220 -9.32 -12.81 -2.63
CA VAL A 220 -9.45 -13.51 -3.90
C VAL A 220 -10.53 -14.57 -3.73
N ASP A 221 -11.52 -14.57 -4.61
CA ASP A 221 -12.59 -15.55 -4.69
C ASP A 221 -12.27 -16.55 -5.81
N GLY A 222 -11.33 -17.46 -5.52
CA GLY A 222 -10.99 -18.58 -6.39
C GLY A 222 -9.95 -18.33 -7.50
N PRO A 223 -9.64 -19.39 -8.28
CA PRO A 223 -8.59 -19.43 -9.31
C PRO A 223 -8.66 -18.33 -10.35
N ASP A 224 -9.87 -18.02 -10.83
CA ASP A 224 -10.06 -17.16 -11.98
C ASP A 224 -9.74 -15.71 -11.61
N GLU A 225 -10.17 -15.26 -10.42
CA GLU A 225 -9.80 -13.95 -9.89
C GLU A 225 -8.30 -13.91 -9.58
N LEU A 226 -7.72 -14.99 -9.06
CA LEU A 226 -6.27 -15.10 -8.86
C LEU A 226 -5.49 -15.05 -10.18
N MET A 227 -5.97 -15.68 -11.24
CA MET A 227 -5.35 -15.67 -12.56
C MET A 227 -5.48 -14.30 -13.24
N ASP A 228 -6.58 -13.59 -13.00
CA ASP A 228 -6.66 -12.17 -13.29
C ASP A 228 -5.55 -11.43 -12.51
N VAL A 229 -5.31 -11.75 -11.22
CA VAL A 229 -4.13 -11.31 -10.45
C VAL A 229 -2.80 -11.47 -11.19
N PHE A 230 -2.60 -12.63 -11.83
CA PHE A 230 -1.40 -12.96 -12.58
C PHE A 230 -1.30 -12.36 -13.98
N ALA A 231 -2.42 -12.05 -14.64
CA ALA A 231 -2.46 -11.71 -16.06
C ALA A 231 -2.14 -10.23 -16.36
N TYR A 232 -2.25 -9.35 -15.36
CA TYR A 232 -2.06 -7.91 -15.53
C TYR A 232 -0.74 -7.43 -14.90
N PRO A 233 0.12 -6.69 -15.64
CA PRO A 233 1.30 -6.06 -15.06
C PRO A 233 0.96 -5.24 -13.81
N PHE A 234 1.82 -5.25 -12.78
CA PHE A 234 1.58 -4.64 -11.46
C PHE A 234 1.01 -3.19 -11.50
N ALA A 235 1.46 -2.38 -12.47
CA ALA A 235 0.93 -1.06 -12.78
C ALA A 235 -0.60 -1.06 -13.01
N THR A 236 -1.10 -2.05 -13.74
CA THR A 236 -2.50 -2.20 -14.13
C THR A 236 -3.43 -2.47 -12.94
N TRP A 237 -2.92 -2.91 -11.77
CA TRP A 237 -3.72 -3.14 -10.56
C TRP A 237 -4.26 -1.87 -9.92
N ARG A 238 -3.48 -0.78 -9.98
CA ARG A 238 -3.93 0.56 -9.58
C ARG A 238 -5.07 1.07 -10.47
N VAL A 239 -5.27 0.43 -11.61
CA VAL A 239 -6.30 0.76 -12.59
C VAL A 239 -7.15 -0.46 -12.98
N TYR A 240 -7.23 -1.52 -12.17
CA TYR A 240 -8.11 -2.65 -12.50
C TYR A 240 -9.58 -2.25 -12.29
N LEU A 241 -10.36 -2.24 -13.37
CA LEU A 241 -11.76 -1.80 -13.35
C LEU A 241 -12.71 -2.99 -13.23
N HIS A 242 -13.28 -3.19 -12.04
CA HIS A 242 -14.24 -4.25 -11.75
C HIS A 242 -15.50 -4.14 -12.65
N PRO A 243 -16.16 -5.24 -13.06
CA PRO A 243 -17.33 -5.20 -13.93
C PRO A 243 -18.46 -4.25 -13.51
N THR A 244 -18.74 -4.14 -12.21
CA THR A 244 -19.76 -3.19 -11.68
C THR A 244 -19.33 -1.72 -11.80
N GLN A 245 -18.03 -1.43 -11.76
CA GLN A 245 -17.48 -0.10 -11.99
C GLN A 245 -17.47 0.26 -13.48
N ARG A 246 -17.25 -0.75 -14.35
CA ARG A 246 -17.32 -0.59 -15.81
C ARG A 246 -18.67 -0.08 -16.27
N ALA A 247 -19.77 -0.55 -15.68
CA ALA A 247 -21.11 -0.01 -15.94
C ALA A 247 -21.20 1.51 -15.67
N VAL A 248 -20.51 2.02 -14.63
CA VAL A 248 -20.50 3.47 -14.30
C VAL A 248 -19.60 4.26 -15.25
N VAL A 249 -18.48 3.68 -15.67
CA VAL A 249 -17.54 4.26 -16.64
C VAL A 249 -18.15 4.33 -18.04
N ASP A 250 -18.91 3.30 -18.45
CA ASP A 250 -19.40 3.11 -19.82
C ASP A 250 -20.70 3.87 -20.15
N VAL A 251 -21.37 4.45 -19.16
CA VAL A 251 -22.57 5.27 -19.41
C VAL A 251 -22.22 6.61 -20.06
N ASN A 252 -23.08 7.07 -20.98
CA ASN A 252 -23.09 8.42 -21.52
C ASN A 252 -23.97 9.31 -20.64
N TYR A 253 -23.39 10.30 -19.99
CA TYR A 253 -24.13 11.22 -19.12
C TYR A 253 -24.38 12.51 -19.88
N SER A 254 -25.63 12.95 -19.92
CA SER A 254 -26.05 14.21 -20.57
C SER A 254 -25.78 15.45 -19.71
N GLY A 255 -25.20 15.28 -18.52
CA GLY A 255 -24.95 16.34 -17.55
C GLY A 255 -24.13 15.87 -16.36
N PRO A 256 -24.10 16.65 -15.26
CA PRO A 256 -23.33 16.32 -14.06
C PRO A 256 -23.70 14.95 -13.49
N ALA A 257 -22.69 14.19 -13.07
CA ALA A 257 -22.84 12.86 -12.50
C ALA A 257 -22.06 12.75 -11.19
N ARG A 258 -22.63 12.07 -10.19
CA ARG A 258 -21.98 11.80 -8.91
C ARG A 258 -21.83 10.29 -8.72
N VAL A 259 -20.60 9.85 -8.49
CA VAL A 259 -20.28 8.48 -8.08
C VAL A 259 -20.03 8.48 -6.59
N THR A 260 -20.75 7.62 -5.86
CA THR A 260 -20.61 7.45 -4.42
C THR A 260 -20.30 6.00 -4.11
N GLY A 261 -19.50 5.77 -3.07
CA GLY A 261 -19.11 4.44 -2.64
C GLY A 261 -18.28 4.55 -1.37
N GLY A 262 -18.35 3.53 -0.52
CA GLY A 262 -17.58 3.47 0.71
C GLY A 262 -16.06 3.55 0.46
N PRO A 263 -15.25 3.65 1.53
CA PRO A 263 -13.80 3.52 1.42
C PRO A 263 -13.41 2.25 0.65
N GLY A 264 -12.33 2.33 -0.15
CA GLY A 264 -11.82 1.18 -0.90
C GLY A 264 -12.67 0.68 -2.08
N THR A 265 -13.82 1.28 -2.40
CA THR A 265 -14.68 0.81 -3.52
C THR A 265 -14.20 1.21 -4.92
N GLY A 266 -12.93 1.58 -5.09
CA GLY A 266 -12.32 1.91 -6.39
C GLY A 266 -12.84 3.17 -7.08
N LYS A 267 -13.29 4.18 -6.33
CA LYS A 267 -13.75 5.48 -6.91
C LYS A 267 -12.68 6.16 -7.77
N THR A 268 -11.44 6.11 -7.29
CA THR A 268 -10.28 6.66 -8.01
C THR A 268 -10.06 5.93 -9.34
N VAL A 269 -10.15 4.60 -9.35
CA VAL A 269 -10.07 3.79 -10.57
C VAL A 269 -11.16 4.19 -11.57
N VAL A 270 -12.40 4.33 -11.11
CA VAL A 270 -13.53 4.78 -11.94
C VAL A 270 -13.23 6.15 -12.57
N ALA A 271 -12.66 7.08 -11.80
CA ALA A 271 -12.32 8.41 -12.30
C ALA A 271 -11.25 8.37 -13.41
N LEU A 272 -10.17 7.59 -13.22
CA LEU A 272 -9.09 7.43 -14.19
C LEU A 272 -9.58 6.82 -15.51
N HIS A 273 -10.31 5.70 -15.42
CA HIS A 273 -10.89 5.03 -16.59
C HIS A 273 -11.87 5.91 -17.35
N ARG A 274 -12.66 6.69 -16.62
CA ARG A 274 -13.62 7.61 -17.21
C ARG A 274 -12.92 8.77 -17.91
N ALA A 275 -11.88 9.34 -17.31
CA ALA A 275 -11.10 10.40 -17.92
C ALA A 275 -10.46 9.91 -19.23
N HIS A 276 -9.80 8.75 -19.20
CA HIS A 276 -9.23 8.11 -20.38
C HIS A 276 -10.29 7.85 -21.47
N ARG A 277 -11.46 7.31 -21.11
CA ARG A 277 -12.57 7.10 -22.06
C ARG A 277 -13.08 8.39 -22.68
N LEU A 278 -13.24 9.46 -21.90
CA LEU A 278 -13.69 10.76 -22.40
C LEU A 278 -12.66 11.36 -23.37
N ALA A 279 -11.37 11.26 -23.06
CA ALA A 279 -10.29 11.73 -23.92
C ALA A 279 -10.24 10.97 -25.26
N ARG A 280 -10.51 9.66 -25.25
CA ARG A 280 -10.63 8.83 -26.47
C ARG A 280 -11.76 9.24 -27.41
N ARG A 281 -12.86 9.84 -26.90
CA ARG A 281 -13.95 10.32 -27.77
C ARG A 281 -13.53 11.51 -28.63
N GLY A 282 -12.66 12.36 -28.10
CA GLY A 282 -12.15 13.51 -28.82
C GLY A 282 -13.08 14.71 -28.91
N ASP A 283 -14.07 14.79 -28.03
CA ASP A 283 -14.99 15.93 -27.97
C ASP A 283 -14.38 17.18 -27.30
N GLY A 284 -13.17 17.07 -26.74
CA GLY A 284 -12.48 18.18 -26.07
C GLY A 284 -11.34 17.74 -25.16
N LYS A 285 -10.83 18.68 -24.36
CA LYS A 285 -9.89 18.38 -23.26
C LYS A 285 -10.62 17.88 -22.03
N VAL A 286 -9.99 16.97 -21.30
CA VAL A 286 -10.48 16.36 -20.07
C VAL A 286 -9.55 16.77 -18.94
N LEU A 287 -10.13 17.49 -17.98
CA LEU A 287 -9.44 17.91 -16.77
C LEU A 287 -9.77 16.95 -15.63
N VAL A 288 -8.74 16.36 -15.02
CA VAL A 288 -8.84 15.58 -13.80
C VAL A 288 -8.22 16.39 -12.69
N THR A 289 -9.02 16.66 -11.64
CA THR A 289 -8.54 17.43 -10.50
C THR A 289 -8.67 16.66 -9.21
N THR A 290 -7.80 17.01 -8.28
CA THR A 290 -7.76 16.49 -6.92
C THR A 290 -7.27 17.59 -5.99
N PHE A 291 -7.06 17.27 -4.72
CA PHE A 291 -6.73 18.24 -3.69
C PHE A 291 -5.22 18.52 -3.58
N THR A 292 -4.37 17.50 -3.72
CA THR A 292 -2.92 17.63 -3.45
C THR A 292 -2.05 17.34 -4.68
N SER A 293 -0.78 17.80 -4.64
CA SER A 293 0.23 17.48 -5.65
C SER A 293 0.51 15.99 -5.72
N THR A 294 0.68 15.31 -4.57
CA THR A 294 0.95 13.87 -4.48
C THR A 294 -0.20 13.03 -5.05
N LEU A 295 -1.44 13.43 -4.80
CA LEU A 295 -2.60 12.79 -5.44
C LEU A 295 -2.64 13.09 -6.93
N SER A 296 -2.25 14.29 -7.37
CA SER A 296 -2.21 14.62 -8.79
C SER A 296 -1.18 13.77 -9.52
N GLU A 297 0.01 13.60 -8.94
CA GLU A 297 1.07 12.72 -9.45
C GLU A 297 0.59 11.26 -9.45
N SER A 298 -0.04 10.81 -8.36
CA SER A 298 -0.58 9.44 -8.28
C SER A 298 -1.70 9.17 -9.29
N LEU A 299 -2.51 10.19 -9.62
CA LEU A 299 -3.53 10.10 -10.67
C LEU A 299 -2.91 10.16 -12.06
N GLN A 300 -1.86 10.96 -12.25
CA GLN A 300 -1.09 11.02 -13.50
C GLN A 300 -0.44 9.67 -13.78
N ASP A 301 0.29 9.10 -12.81
CA ASP A 301 0.87 7.76 -12.91
C ASP A 301 -0.19 6.71 -13.28
N GLY A 302 -1.37 6.80 -12.67
CA GLY A 302 -2.49 5.91 -12.98
C GLY A 302 -3.04 6.10 -14.40
N LEU A 303 -3.11 7.33 -14.90
CA LEU A 303 -3.53 7.61 -16.27
C LEU A 303 -2.47 7.17 -17.28
N ASP A 304 -1.19 7.37 -17.00
CA ASP A 304 -0.08 6.95 -17.87
C ASP A 304 -0.08 5.43 -18.09
N MET A 305 -0.57 4.67 -17.12
CA MET A 305 -0.77 3.22 -17.22
C MET A 305 -1.96 2.81 -18.11
N LEU A 306 -2.90 3.73 -18.38
CA LEU A 306 -4.09 3.52 -19.21
C LEU A 306 -3.93 4.05 -20.63
N ILE A 307 -3.12 5.09 -20.80
CA ILE A 307 -2.93 5.77 -22.08
C ILE A 307 -2.18 4.86 -23.05
N ASP A 308 -2.81 4.61 -24.19
CA ASP A 308 -2.30 3.80 -25.31
C ASP A 308 -1.99 4.65 -26.56
N ASP A 309 -2.23 5.97 -26.50
CA ASP A 309 -2.22 6.89 -27.65
C ASP A 309 -1.82 8.33 -27.23
N GLU A 310 -0.86 8.94 -27.93
CA GLU A 310 -0.37 10.31 -27.67
C GLU A 310 -1.45 11.39 -27.86
N ASP A 311 -2.42 11.20 -28.76
CA ASP A 311 -3.53 12.15 -28.94
C ASP A 311 -4.51 12.08 -27.77
N VAL A 312 -4.62 10.93 -27.10
CA VAL A 312 -5.38 10.78 -25.85
C VAL A 312 -4.66 11.49 -24.71
N GLU A 313 -3.33 11.31 -24.60
CA GLU A 313 -2.50 11.98 -23.61
C GLU A 313 -2.64 13.51 -23.69
N ARG A 314 -2.51 14.09 -24.90
CA ARG A 314 -2.60 15.54 -25.12
C ARG A 314 -3.95 16.15 -24.76
N ARG A 315 -5.00 15.34 -24.65
CA ARG A 315 -6.34 15.78 -24.24
C ARG A 315 -6.54 15.69 -22.73
N LEU A 316 -5.71 14.94 -22.01
CA LEU A 316 -5.79 14.79 -20.57
C LEU A 316 -4.93 15.84 -19.88
N GLU A 317 -5.46 16.39 -18.78
CA GLU A 317 -4.70 17.24 -17.88
C GLU A 317 -5.02 16.84 -16.45
N VAL A 318 -3.98 16.47 -15.69
CA VAL A 318 -4.10 16.19 -14.26
C VAL A 318 -3.45 17.32 -13.49
N ILE A 319 -4.22 17.96 -12.61
CA ILE A 319 -3.76 19.11 -11.83
C ILE A 319 -4.61 19.26 -10.56
N HIS A 320 -3.98 19.57 -9.43
CA HIS A 320 -4.73 19.87 -8.21
C HIS A 320 -5.40 21.24 -8.29
N VAL A 321 -6.48 21.38 -7.53
CA VAL A 321 -7.36 22.55 -7.58
C VAL A 321 -6.65 23.87 -7.31
N ASP A 322 -5.70 23.91 -6.37
CA ASP A 322 -5.00 25.14 -6.00
C ASP A 322 -4.05 25.62 -7.10
N LYS A 323 -3.29 24.71 -7.72
CA LYS A 323 -2.41 25.04 -8.85
C LYS A 323 -3.21 25.47 -10.07
N LEU A 324 -4.37 24.86 -10.30
CA LEU A 324 -5.29 25.31 -11.35
C LEU A 324 -5.80 26.72 -11.07
N ALA A 325 -6.30 26.96 -9.85
CA ALA A 325 -6.82 28.27 -9.44
C ALA A 325 -5.74 29.36 -9.54
N HIS A 326 -4.54 29.09 -9.03
CA HIS A 326 -3.41 30.01 -9.11
C HIS A 326 -2.96 30.27 -10.55
N ARG A 327 -2.96 29.25 -11.42
CA ARG A 327 -2.65 29.42 -12.85
C ARG A 327 -3.68 30.31 -13.56
N VAL A 328 -4.97 30.07 -13.31
CA VAL A 328 -6.06 30.88 -13.86
C VAL A 328 -5.95 32.32 -13.36
N PHE A 329 -5.75 32.51 -12.05
CA PHE A 329 -5.57 33.82 -11.45
C PHE A 329 -4.38 34.58 -12.04
N ARG A 330 -3.22 33.92 -12.17
CA ARG A 330 -2.01 34.56 -12.73
C ARG A 330 -2.17 34.93 -14.20
N ALA A 331 -2.85 34.10 -14.98
CA ALA A 331 -3.10 34.38 -16.39
C ALA A 331 -3.92 35.67 -16.58
N GLU A 332 -4.86 35.94 -15.66
CA GLU A 332 -5.74 37.11 -15.72
C GLU A 332 -5.18 38.34 -14.99
N HIS A 333 -4.49 38.15 -13.86
CA HIS A 333 -4.14 39.22 -12.92
C HIS A 333 -2.64 39.39 -12.66
N GLY A 334 -1.78 38.53 -13.21
CA GLY A 334 -0.35 38.53 -12.91
C GLY A 334 -0.01 37.91 -11.54
N ALA A 335 1.21 38.13 -11.06
CA ALA A 335 1.69 37.51 -9.82
C ALA A 335 0.88 37.99 -8.59
N PRO A 336 0.35 37.09 -7.74
CA PRO A 336 -0.36 37.48 -6.54
C PRO A 336 0.58 38.16 -5.54
N HIS A 337 0.13 39.25 -4.93
CA HIS A 337 0.78 39.84 -3.78
C HIS A 337 0.48 38.98 -2.55
N LEU A 338 1.46 38.19 -2.11
CA LEU A 338 1.36 37.45 -0.85
C LEU A 338 1.57 38.43 0.30
N LEU A 339 0.62 38.47 1.24
CA LEU A 339 0.79 39.19 2.50
C LEU A 339 1.78 38.38 3.34
N GLY A 340 3.01 38.89 3.47
CA GLY A 340 4.07 38.28 4.27
C GLY A 340 3.84 38.38 5.77
#